data_AF-A0A0F9Q2Q5-F1
#
_entry.id   AF-A0A0F9Q2Q5-F1
#
_cell.length_a   1.000
_cell.length_b   1.000
_cell.length_c   1.000
_cell.angle_alpha   90.00
_cell.angle_beta   90.00
_cell.angle_gamma   90.00
#
_symmetry.space_group_name_H-M   'P 1'
#
loop_
_entity.id
_entity.type
_entity.pdbx_description
1 polymer ?
#
loop_
_entity_poly.entity_id
_entity_poly.type
_entity_poly.pdbx_seq_one_letter_code
_entity_poly.pdbx_strand_id
1 'polypeptide(L)'
;MFCAYIQSIAEKGDLECTIQPWRKEKSLQQLRYLHGVVFVLCSQASGYTVNEVKGLLKREFLTEYVTSKTTGKEIPIVKSLADLTMAEMKQFIDDVIILAAKQWRCVIPDSEDVKA
;
A
#
# COMPACT_ATOMS: atom_id res chain seq x y z
N MET A 1 11.22 13.47 -27.81
CA MET A 1 10.72 12.09 -28.02
C MET A 1 9.36 11.85 -27.37
N PHE A 2 9.09 12.30 -26.14
CA PHE A 2 7.78 12.13 -25.46
C PHE A 2 6.60 12.73 -26.24
N CYS A 3 6.74 13.95 -26.80
CA CYS A 3 5.68 14.58 -27.61
C CYS A 3 5.32 13.80 -28.89
N ALA A 4 6.30 13.14 -29.53
CA ALA A 4 6.06 12.38 -30.75
C ALA A 4 5.29 11.08 -30.49
N TYR A 5 5.48 10.48 -29.30
CA TYR A 5 4.76 9.29 -28.87
C TYR A 5 3.31 9.61 -28.47
N ILE A 6 3.05 10.73 -27.79
CA ILE A 6 1.67 11.15 -27.48
C ILE A 6 0.90 11.46 -28.77
N GLN A 7 1.56 12.10 -29.74
CA GLN A 7 0.96 12.41 -31.05
C GLN A 7 0.54 11.15 -31.83
N SER A 8 1.26 10.04 -31.73
CA SER A 8 0.90 8.80 -32.45
C SER A 8 -0.25 8.01 -31.81
N ILE A 9 -0.63 8.34 -30.58
CA ILE A 9 -1.70 7.65 -29.83
C ILE A 9 -3.00 8.47 -29.85
N ALA A 10 -2.90 9.79 -30.04
CA ALA A 10 -4.01 10.74 -30.06
C ALA A 10 -5.12 10.42 -31.08
N GLU A 11 -4.85 9.59 -32.09
CA GLU A 11 -5.84 9.19 -33.10
C GLU A 11 -6.84 8.11 -32.60
N LYS A 12 -6.64 7.54 -31.39
CA LYS A 12 -7.39 6.36 -30.90
C LYS A 12 -8.50 6.65 -29.88
N GLY A 13 -8.81 7.92 -29.59
CA GLY A 13 -9.89 8.32 -28.70
C GLY A 13 -9.43 9.19 -27.53
N ASP A 14 -10.23 9.25 -26.47
CA ASP A 14 -9.94 10.07 -25.30
C ASP A 14 -8.78 9.47 -24.49
N LEU A 15 -7.72 10.27 -24.29
CA LEU A 15 -6.52 9.88 -23.55
C LEU A 15 -6.35 10.79 -22.33
N GLU A 16 -6.16 10.19 -21.17
CA GLU A 16 -5.75 10.91 -19.96
C GLU A 16 -4.25 10.78 -19.76
N CYS A 17 -3.54 11.92 -19.72
CA CYS A 17 -2.12 11.98 -19.43
C CYS A 17 -1.91 12.76 -18.13
N THR A 18 -1.28 12.12 -17.13
CA THR A 18 -0.91 12.78 -15.88
C THR A 18 0.61 12.86 -15.77
N ILE A 19 1.15 14.08 -15.68
CA ILE A 19 2.57 14.32 -15.43
C ILE A 19 2.75 14.53 -13.93
N GLN A 20 3.60 13.72 -13.29
CA GLN A 20 3.87 13.81 -11.86
C GLN A 20 5.37 13.87 -11.56
N PRO A 21 5.79 14.43 -10.42
CA PRO A 21 7.17 14.37 -9.97
C PRO A 21 7.64 12.92 -9.86
N TRP A 22 8.86 12.64 -10.33
CA TRP A 22 9.43 11.31 -10.20
C TRP A 22 9.57 10.94 -8.73
N ARG A 23 8.99 9.80 -8.36
CA ARG A 23 9.16 9.17 -7.05
C ARG A 23 9.78 7.81 -7.27
N LYS A 24 10.70 7.42 -6.39
CA LYS A 24 11.21 6.04 -6.38
C LYS A 24 10.03 5.12 -6.08
N GLU A 25 9.62 4.36 -7.09
CA GLU A 25 8.52 3.43 -6.96
C GLU A 25 8.86 2.36 -5.92
N LYS A 26 7.82 1.85 -5.26
CA LYS A 26 7.95 0.67 -4.39
C LYS A 26 8.40 -0.49 -5.26
N SER A 27 9.18 -1.41 -4.70
CA SER A 27 9.54 -2.57 -5.49
C SER A 27 8.28 -3.40 -5.76
N LEU A 28 8.14 -3.89 -7.00
CA LEU A 28 7.06 -4.84 -7.33
C LEU A 28 7.10 -6.07 -6.42
N GLN A 29 8.28 -6.43 -5.92
CA GLN A 29 8.47 -7.50 -4.97
C GLN A 29 7.81 -7.20 -3.61
N GLN A 30 7.96 -5.99 -3.06
CA GLN A 30 7.27 -5.59 -1.82
C GLN A 30 5.75 -5.67 -1.98
N LEU A 31 5.22 -5.21 -3.11
CA LEU A 31 3.79 -5.27 -3.38
C LEU A 31 3.29 -6.72 -3.52
N ARG A 32 4.03 -7.57 -4.24
CA ARG A 32 3.69 -9.00 -4.37
C ARG A 32 3.71 -9.71 -3.03
N TYR A 33 4.72 -9.46 -2.22
CA TYR A 33 4.86 -10.05 -0.89
C TYR A 33 3.72 -9.60 0.04
N LEU A 34 3.45 -8.30 0.11
CA LEU A 34 2.37 -7.77 0.95
C LEU A 34 1.00 -8.35 0.55
N HIS A 35 0.67 -8.31 -0.74
CA HIS A 35 -0.65 -8.73 -1.22
C HIS A 35 -0.82 -10.25 -1.31
N GLY A 36 0.23 -10.96 -1.75
CA GLY A 36 0.18 -12.41 -1.99
C GLY A 36 0.46 -13.26 -0.75
N VAL A 37 1.19 -12.72 0.23
CA VAL A 37 1.61 -13.47 1.42
C VAL A 37 1.04 -12.86 2.68
N VAL A 38 1.42 -11.62 3.00
CA VAL A 38 1.12 -11.00 4.30
C VAL A 38 -0.39 -10.92 4.54
N PHE A 39 -1.15 -10.31 3.62
CA PHE A 39 -2.60 -10.18 3.80
C PHE A 39 -3.34 -11.51 3.74
N VAL A 40 -2.85 -12.48 2.97
CA VAL A 40 -3.45 -13.81 2.85
C VAL A 40 -3.29 -14.57 4.17
N LEU A 41 -2.08 -14.62 4.72
CA LEU A 41 -1.81 -15.28 5.99
C LEU A 41 -2.55 -14.61 7.15
N CYS A 42 -2.57 -13.28 7.18
CA CYS A 42 -3.36 -12.53 8.17
C CYS A 42 -4.86 -12.82 8.04
N SER A 43 -5.40 -12.94 6.82
CA SER A 43 -6.80 -13.29 6.57
C SER A 43 -7.12 -14.69 7.08
N GLN A 44 -6.26 -15.67 6.80
CA GLN A 44 -6.41 -17.05 7.28
C GLN A 44 -6.34 -17.14 8.80
N ALA A 45 -5.45 -16.38 9.45
CA ALA A 45 -5.27 -16.43 10.89
C ALA A 45 -6.35 -15.66 11.67
N SER A 46 -6.87 -14.57 11.11
CA SER A 46 -7.87 -13.71 11.76
C SER A 46 -9.32 -14.12 11.49
N GLY A 47 -9.57 -14.88 10.42
CA GLY A 47 -10.91 -15.23 9.96
C GLY A 47 -11.61 -14.12 9.15
N TYR A 48 -10.98 -12.96 9.00
CA TYR A 48 -11.47 -11.88 8.14
C TYR A 48 -11.12 -12.12 6.68
N THR A 49 -11.85 -11.49 5.77
CA THR A 49 -11.47 -11.45 4.36
C THR A 49 -10.20 -10.61 4.14
N VAL A 50 -9.48 -10.88 3.05
CA VAL A 50 -8.26 -10.12 2.67
C VAL A 50 -8.53 -8.61 2.60
N ASN A 51 -9.70 -8.19 2.10
CA ASN A 51 -10.07 -6.79 2.00
C ASN A 51 -10.32 -6.15 3.37
N GLU A 52 -10.94 -6.87 4.30
CA GLU A 52 -11.16 -6.41 5.67
C GLU A 52 -9.84 -6.29 6.43
N VAL A 53 -8.97 -7.31 6.34
CA VAL A 53 -7.63 -7.28 6.92
C VAL A 53 -6.85 -6.09 6.39
N LYS A 54 -6.84 -5.88 5.07
CA LYS A 54 -6.19 -4.72 4.47
C LYS A 54 -6.74 -3.41 5.02
N GLY A 55 -8.06 -3.27 5.15
CA GLY A 55 -8.69 -2.09 5.73
C GLY A 55 -8.30 -1.87 7.19
N LEU A 56 -8.28 -2.93 7.98
CA LEU A 56 -7.93 -2.93 9.39
C LEU A 56 -6.48 -2.54 9.60
N LEU A 57 -5.54 -3.21 8.94
CA LEU A 57 -4.11 -2.93 9.06
C LEU A 57 -3.75 -1.53 8.58
N LYS A 58 -4.39 -1.05 7.50
CA LYS A 58 -4.22 0.34 7.06
C LYS A 58 -4.72 1.33 8.11
N ARG A 59 -5.87 1.08 8.73
CA ARG A 59 -6.40 1.96 9.79
C ARG A 59 -5.49 1.93 11.03
N GLU A 60 -4.90 0.79 11.35
CA GLU A 60 -4.01 0.65 12.49
C GLU A 60 -2.71 1.45 12.32
N PHE A 61 -2.04 1.29 11.17
CA PHE A 61 -0.68 1.82 10.99
C PHE A 61 -0.57 3.07 10.12
N LEU A 62 -1.58 3.37 9.30
CA LEU A 62 -1.52 4.44 8.30
C LEU A 62 -2.54 5.57 8.56
N THR A 63 -3.10 5.66 9.77
CA THR A 63 -3.99 6.77 10.14
C THR A 63 -3.17 7.99 10.53
N GLU A 64 -3.40 9.11 9.84
CA GLU A 64 -2.82 10.41 10.15
C GLU A 64 -3.92 11.40 10.51
N TYR A 65 -3.61 12.31 11.44
CA TYR A 65 -4.53 13.37 11.82
C TYR A 65 -4.18 14.63 11.05
N VAL A 66 -5.10 15.09 10.21
CA VAL A 66 -4.94 16.32 9.43
C VAL A 66 -5.86 17.38 9.99
N THR A 67 -5.32 18.57 10.28
CA THR A 67 -6.13 19.71 10.73
C THR A 67 -6.92 20.28 9.55
N SER A 68 -8.25 20.30 9.68
CA SER A 68 -9.12 20.92 8.70
C SER A 68 -8.92 22.43 8.67
N LYS A 69 -8.60 22.97 7.49
CA LYS A 69 -8.46 24.42 7.28
C LYS A 69 -9.76 25.19 7.52
N THR A 70 -10.91 24.51 7.42
CA THR A 70 -12.23 25.15 7.52
C THR A 70 -12.77 25.12 8.96
N THR A 71 -12.54 24.04 9.71
CA THR A 71 -13.14 23.86 11.04
C THR A 71 -12.12 23.88 12.18
N GLY A 72 -10.82 23.85 11.88
CA GLY A 72 -9.75 23.75 12.88
C GLY A 72 -9.70 22.42 13.62
N LYS A 73 -10.55 21.45 13.27
CA LYS A 73 -10.61 20.13 13.91
C LYS A 73 -9.65 19.16 13.23
N GLU A 74 -9.07 18.27 14.02
CA GLU A 74 -8.29 17.15 13.52
C GLU A 74 -9.21 16.07 12.94
N ILE A 75 -8.94 15.68 11.70
CA ILE A 75 -9.68 14.63 11.00
C ILE A 75 -8.73 13.46 10.76
N PRO A 76 -9.06 12.23 11.23
CA PRO A 76 -8.27 11.06 10.92
C PRO A 76 -8.46 10.67 9.45
N ILE A 77 -7.36 10.58 8.71
CA ILE A 77 -7.31 10.15 7.32
C ILE A 77 -6.40 8.93 7.22
N VAL A 78 -6.89 7.87 6.58
CA VAL A 78 -6.09 6.68 6.34
C VAL A 78 -5.33 6.84 5.02
N LYS A 79 -4.00 6.92 5.09
CA LYS A 79 -3.13 7.01 3.91
C LYS A 79 -3.36 5.86 2.93
N SER A 80 -3.20 6.12 1.63
CA SER A 80 -3.18 5.04 0.64
C SER A 80 -1.85 4.30 0.71
N LEU A 81 -1.88 2.98 0.44
CA LEU A 81 -0.63 2.24 0.23
C LEU A 81 0.14 2.83 -0.95
N ALA A 82 -0.56 3.35 -1.97
CA ALA A 82 0.05 3.99 -3.14
C ALA A 82 0.91 5.22 -2.76
N ASP A 83 0.56 5.93 -1.69
CA ASP A 83 1.24 7.15 -1.29
C ASP A 83 2.52 6.91 -0.48
N LEU A 84 2.72 5.69 0.02
CA LEU A 84 3.88 5.35 0.85
C LEU A 84 5.18 5.34 0.04
N THR A 85 6.27 5.81 0.63
CA THR A 85 7.62 5.59 0.12
C THR A 85 8.04 4.13 0.28
N MET A 86 9.14 3.73 -0.36
CA MET A 86 9.72 2.39 -0.19
C MET A 86 10.08 2.09 1.27
N ALA A 87 10.54 3.10 2.01
CA ALA A 87 10.89 2.99 3.43
C ALA A 87 9.64 2.84 4.31
N GLU A 88 8.63 3.69 4.10
CA GLU A 88 7.34 3.57 4.81
C GLU A 88 6.65 2.23 4.51
N MET A 89 6.74 1.74 3.27
CA MET A 89 6.20 0.42 2.92
C MET A 89 6.91 -0.72 3.65
N LYS A 90 8.25 -0.64 3.77
CA LYS A 90 9.01 -1.63 4.54
C LYS A 90 8.60 -1.60 6.02
N GLN A 91 8.56 -0.43 6.63
CA GLN A 91 8.15 -0.27 8.02
C GLN A 91 6.74 -0.81 8.25
N PHE A 92 5.79 -0.48 7.36
CA PHE A 92 4.43 -1.00 7.42
C PHE A 92 4.38 -2.52 7.39
N ILE A 93 5.16 -3.17 6.51
CA ILE A 93 5.24 -4.63 6.45
C ILE A 93 5.77 -5.21 7.77
N ASP A 94 6.87 -4.64 8.29
CA ASP A 94 7.49 -5.09 9.53
C ASP A 94 6.51 -4.97 10.72
N ASP A 95 5.80 -3.86 10.82
CA ASP A 95 4.80 -3.62 11.87
C ASP A 95 3.62 -4.61 11.79
N VAL A 96 3.17 -4.92 10.56
CA VAL A 96 2.12 -5.91 10.33
C VAL A 96 2.58 -7.31 10.74
N ILE A 97 3.81 -7.71 10.43
CA ILE A 97 4.36 -9.01 10.84
C ILE A 97 4.39 -9.13 12.36
N ILE A 98 4.86 -8.07 13.06
CA ILE A 98 4.90 -8.02 14.52
C ILE A 98 3.49 -8.13 15.10
N LEU A 99 2.51 -7.41 14.54
CA LEU A 99 1.13 -7.46 15.00
C LEU A 99 0.50 -8.83 14.73
N ALA A 100 0.72 -9.42 13.57
CA ALA A 100 0.18 -10.75 13.23
C ALA A 100 0.70 -11.84 14.18
N ALA A 101 1.99 -11.77 14.55
CA ALA A 101 2.58 -12.67 15.53
C ALA A 101 1.97 -12.48 16.93
N LYS A 102 1.73 -11.23 17.36
CA LYS A 102 1.16 -10.92 18.68
C LYS A 102 -0.33 -11.26 18.78
N GLN A 103 -1.11 -10.81 17.81
CA GLN A 103 -2.58 -10.85 17.86
C GLN A 103 -3.14 -12.21 17.43
N TRP A 104 -2.60 -12.77 16.36
CA TRP A 104 -3.14 -13.98 15.74
C TRP A 104 -2.22 -15.20 15.88
N ARG A 105 -1.08 -15.05 16.56
CA ARG A 105 -0.05 -16.10 16.69
C ARG A 105 0.37 -16.64 15.31
N CYS A 106 0.32 -15.78 14.30
CA CYS A 106 0.65 -16.11 12.91
C CYS A 106 2.09 -15.73 12.63
N VAL A 107 2.90 -16.69 12.17
CA VAL A 107 4.27 -16.44 11.73
C VAL A 107 4.25 -16.21 10.23
N ILE A 108 4.64 -15.01 9.82
CA ILE A 108 4.74 -14.63 8.41
C ILE A 108 6.21 -14.77 8.00
N PRO A 109 6.52 -15.55 6.94
CA PRO A 109 7.90 -15.76 6.49
C PRO A 109 8.47 -14.49 5.90
N ASP A 110 9.78 -14.27 5.98
CA ASP A 110 10.41 -13.08 5.41
C ASP A 110 10.25 -13.06 3.88
N SER A 111 10.23 -11.87 3.31
CA SER A 111 10.27 -11.61 1.87
C SER A 111 11.43 -12.29 1.14
N GLU A 112 12.56 -12.54 1.81
CA GLU A 112 13.71 -13.27 1.26
C GLU A 112 13.50 -14.79 1.20
N ASP A 113 12.69 -15.33 2.11
CA ASP A 113 12.37 -16.76 2.19
C ASP A 113 11.31 -17.16 1.14
N VAL A 114 10.51 -16.21 0.68
CA VAL A 114 9.52 -16.41 -0.38
C VAL A 114 10.19 -16.34 -1.74
N LYS A 115 10.90 -17.41 -2.13
CA LYS A 115 11.37 -17.60 -3.51
C LYS A 115 10.18 -17.95 -4.40
N ALA A 116 9.91 -17.08 -5.38
CA ALA A 116 9.01 -17.37 -6.49
C ALA A 116 9.57 -18.49 -7.37
#